data_AF-A0AAE1G9H7-F1
#
_entry.id   AF-A0AAE1G9H7-F1
#
_cell.length_a   1.000
_cell.length_b   1.000
_cell.length_c   1.000
_cell.angle_alpha   90.00
_cell.angle_beta   90.00
_cell.angle_gamma   90.00
#
_symmetry.space_group_name_H-M   'P 1'
#
loop_
_entity.id
_entity.type
_entity.pdbx_description
1 polymer ?
#
loop_
_entity_poly.entity_id
_entity_poly.type
_entity_poly.pdbx_seq_one_letter_code
_entity_poly.pdbx_strand_id
1 'polypeptide(L)' 'GRVGEKGNPTDTLKEALVPIFSNAVCRTLRYRPYEITDNMFCAGYVNGGTDSCHGDSGGGLLWEGSDGKMDIVG' A
#
# COMPACT_ATOMS: atom_id res chain seq x y z
N GLY A 1 -7.96 -9.75 2.91
CA GLY A 1 -6.76 -10.59 3.01
C GLY A 1 -6.49 -11.05 4.42
N ARG A 2 -5.21 -11.04 4.80
CA ARG A 2 -4.69 -11.58 6.08
C ARG A 2 -4.20 -10.43 6.97
N VAL A 3 -4.17 -10.62 8.28
CA VAL A 3 -3.60 -9.63 9.24
C VAL A 3 -2.06 -9.70 9.29
N GLY A 4 -1.46 -10.66 8.59
CA GLY A 4 -0.01 -10.76 8.42
C GLY A 4 0.38 -11.80 7.38
N GLU A 5 1.62 -11.75 6.91
CA GLU A 5 2.19 -12.59 5.84
C GLU A 5 1.86 -14.09 5.98
N LYS A 6 2.08 -14.63 7.18
CA LYS A 6 1.83 -16.05 7.50
C LYS A 6 0.55 -16.28 8.31
N GLY A 7 -0.32 -15.27 8.40
CA GLY A 7 -1.57 -15.32 9.14
C GLY A 7 -2.68 -16.05 8.38
N ASN A 8 -3.77 -16.35 9.09
CA ASN A 8 -5.00 -16.82 8.46
C ASN A 8 -5.78 -15.64 7.85
N PRO A 9 -6.62 -15.88 6.83
CA PRO A 9 -7.59 -14.90 6.37
C PRO A 9 -8.48 -14.42 7.51
N THR A 10 -8.97 -13.19 7.41
CA THR A 10 -9.94 -12.63 8.36
C THR A 10 -11.27 -12.35 7.67
N ASP A 11 -12.36 -12.62 8.39
CA ASP A 11 -13.72 -12.33 7.91
C ASP A 11 -14.15 -10.88 8.21
N THR A 12 -13.29 -10.12 8.88
CA THR A 12 -13.56 -8.70 9.20
C THR A 12 -12.69 -7.83 8.31
N LEU A 13 -13.33 -6.89 7.60
CA LEU A 13 -12.62 -5.87 6.83
C LEU A 13 -11.66 -5.09 7.73
N LYS A 14 -10.45 -4.83 7.22
CA LYS A 14 -9.41 -4.06 7.89
C LYS A 14 -9.06 -2.84 7.05
N GLU A 15 -8.59 -1.81 7.73
CA GLU A 15 -8.04 -0.61 7.13
C GLU A 15 -6.67 -0.29 7.73
N ALA A 16 -5.83 0.38 6.96
CA ALA A 16 -4.49 0.77 7.37
C ALA A 16 -4.16 2.13 6.75
N LEU A 17 -3.61 3.02 7.57
CA LEU A 17 -3.05 4.29 7.10
C LEU A 17 -1.57 4.12 6.79
N VAL A 18 -1.20 4.44 5.56
CA VAL A 18 0.16 4.30 5.04
C VAL A 18 0.57 5.57 4.28
N PRO A 19 1.80 6.07 4.45
CA PRO A 19 2.27 7.23 3.69
C PRO A 19 2.68 6.83 2.27
N ILE A 20 2.43 7.71 1.30
CA ILE A 20 2.83 7.54 -0.10
C ILE A 20 4.27 8.01 -0.30
N PHE A 21 5.05 7.25 -1.08
CA PHE A 21 6.40 7.62 -1.49
C PHE A 21 6.45 8.05 -2.96
N SER A 22 7.42 8.91 -3.28
CA SER A 22 7.76 9.17 -4.68
C SER A 22 8.43 7.95 -5.31
N ASN A 23 8.27 7.79 -6.63
CA ASN A 23 8.93 6.70 -7.36
C ASN A 23 10.45 6.75 -7.27
N ALA A 24 11.04 7.93 -7.11
CA ALA A 24 12.47 8.08 -6.86
C ALA A 24 12.87 7.40 -5.54
N VAL A 25 12.12 7.66 -4.46
CA VAL A 25 12.36 7.01 -3.17
C VAL A 25 12.10 5.50 -3.29
N CYS A 26 10.97 5.07 -3.85
CA CYS A 26 10.66 3.66 -4.07
C CYS A 26 11.78 2.87 -4.74
N ARG A 27 12.33 3.41 -5.84
CA ARG A 27 13.40 2.77 -6.62
C ARG A 27 14.74 2.71 -5.89
N THR A 28 14.93 3.51 -4.84
CA THR A 28 16.11 3.46 -3.97
C THR A 28 15.95 2.49 -2.79
N LEU A 29 14.73 2.04 -2.51
CA LEU A 29 14.47 1.02 -1.50
C LEU A 29 14.96 -0.37 -1.98
N ARG A 30 14.59 -1.43 -1.28
CA ARG A 30 15.00 -2.81 -1.59
C ARG A 30 14.50 -3.37 -2.93
N TYR A 31 13.78 -2.57 -3.71
CA TYR A 31 13.33 -2.92 -5.06
C TYR A 31 14.45 -2.69 -6.08
N ARG A 32 14.53 -3.54 -7.09
CA ARG A 32 15.41 -3.30 -8.23
C ARG A 32 14.85 -2.09 -9.01
N PRO A 33 15.70 -1.24 -9.62
CA PRO A 33 15.26 0.00 -10.26
C PRO A 33 14.16 -0.15 -11.32
N TYR A 34 14.05 -1.33 -11.93
CA TYR A 34 13.10 -1.65 -12.99
C TYR A 34 11.79 -2.31 -12.49
N GLU A 35 11.67 -2.63 -11.19
CA GLU A 35 10.47 -3.27 -10.64
C GLU A 35 9.33 -2.27 -10.43
N ILE A 36 9.64 -0.97 -10.28
CA ILE A 36 8.64 0.10 -10.10
C ILE A 36 8.55 0.93 -11.38
N THR A 37 7.49 0.71 -12.16
CA THR A 37 7.20 1.45 -13.39
C THR A 37 6.57 2.82 -13.08
N ASP A 38 6.46 3.70 -14.09
CA ASP A 38 5.85 5.02 -13.91
C ASP A 38 4.33 4.99 -13.69
N ASN A 39 3.68 3.85 -13.97
CA ASN A 39 2.27 3.61 -13.70
C ASN A 39 2.00 3.04 -12.29
N MET A 40 3.04 2.97 -11.46
CA MET A 40 2.99 2.44 -10.09
C MET A 40 3.46 3.52 -9.12
N PHE A 41 3.09 3.34 -7.86
CA PHE A 41 3.62 4.08 -6.72
C PHE A 41 3.72 3.15 -5.52
N CYS A 42 4.43 3.55 -4.46
CA CYS A 42 4.47 2.78 -3.22
C CYS A 42 3.81 3.56 -2.09
N ALA A 43 3.19 2.83 -1.18
CA ALA A 43 2.74 3.34 0.09
C ALA A 43 3.13 2.36 1.19
N GLY A 44 3.58 2.85 2.35
CA GLY A 44 3.98 1.99 3.47
C GLY A 44 5.04 2.62 4.37
N TYR A 45 5.69 1.82 5.18
CA TYR A 45 6.73 2.28 6.11
C TYR A 45 8.07 1.64 5.74
N VAL A 46 9.14 2.44 5.65
CA VAL A 46 10.48 1.97 5.22
C VAL A 46 11.01 0.82 6.08
N ASN A 47 10.70 0.82 7.38
CA ASN A 47 11.12 -0.21 8.33
C ASN A 47 10.08 -1.33 8.50
N GLY A 48 9.08 -1.39 7.62
CA GLY A 48 7.91 -2.27 7.76
C GLY A 48 6.97 -1.81 8.87
N GLY A 49 6.07 -2.70 9.28
CA GLY A 49 5.02 -2.42 10.25
C GLY A 49 3.66 -2.80 9.66
N THR A 50 2.80 -1.80 9.46
CA THR A 50 1.50 -1.98 8.85
C THR A 50 1.60 -1.87 7.33
N ASP A 51 1.16 -2.91 6.62
CA ASP A 51 1.11 -2.98 5.17
C ASP A 51 0.00 -3.96 4.74
N SER A 52 -0.33 -3.96 3.45
CA SER A 52 -1.13 -4.99 2.81
C SER A 52 -0.46 -6.37 2.88
N CYS A 53 -1.26 -7.43 2.83
CA CYS A 53 -0.80 -8.81 2.84
C CYS A 53 -1.49 -9.61 1.72
N HIS A 54 -1.21 -10.92 1.68
CA HIS A 54 -1.87 -11.80 0.72
C HIS A 54 -3.41 -11.75 0.83
N GLY A 55 -4.04 -11.61 -0.33
CA GLY A 55 -5.50 -11.51 -0.45
C GLY A 55 -6.06 -10.10 -0.26
N ASP A 56 -5.20 -9.07 -0.24
CA ASP A 56 -5.62 -7.66 -0.33
C ASP A 56 -5.43 -7.09 -1.75
N SER A 57 -4.77 -7.82 -2.65
CA SER A 57 -4.61 -7.45 -4.06
C SER A 57 -5.98 -7.24 -4.73
N GLY A 58 -6.15 -6.08 -5.37
CA GLY A 58 -7.41 -5.65 -5.97
C GLY A 58 -8.32 -4.85 -5.04
N GLY A 59 -7.97 -4.72 -3.75
CA GLY A 59 -8.56 -3.74 -2.84
C GLY A 59 -8.08 -2.32 -3.17
N GLY A 60 -8.89 -1.32 -2.84
CA GLY A 60 -8.61 0.08 -3.18
C GLY A 60 -7.75 0.80 -2.14
N LEU A 61 -6.80 1.61 -2.61
CA LEU A 61 -6.13 2.63 -1.79
C LEU A 61 -6.93 3.94 -1.89
N LEU A 62 -7.36 4.45 -0.75
CA LEU A 62 -8.16 5.68 -0.68
C LEU A 62 -7.32 6.87 -0.19
N TRP A 63 -7.59 8.04 -0.76
CA TRP A 63 -7.02 9.32 -0.34
C TRP A 63 -8.13 10.30 0.04
N GLU A 64 -7.99 10.97 1.18
CA GLU A 64 -8.91 12.04 1.58
C GLU A 64 -8.46 13.38 0.99
N GLY A 65 -9.25 13.90 0.06
CA GLY A 65 -9.06 15.23 -0.52
C GLY A 65 -9.30 16.35 0.50
N SER A 66 -8.84 17.55 0.17
CA SER A 66 -9.05 18.74 1.03
C SER A 66 -10.53 19.13 1.20
N ASP A 67 -11.41 18.61 0.34
CA ASP A 67 -12.85 18.77 0.41
C ASP A 67 -13.55 17.68 1.25
N GLY A 68 -12.79 16.78 1.89
CA GLY A 68 -13.29 15.69 2.73
C GLY A 68 -13.83 14.49 1.96
N LYS A 69 -13.58 14.41 0.64
CA LYS A 69 -13.98 13.26 -0.17
C LYS A 69 -12.87 12.22 -0.23
N MET A 70 -13.28 10.96 -0.29
CA MET A 70 -12.38 9.83 -0.47
C MET A 70 -12.31 9.47 -1.96
N ASP A 71 -11.11 9.58 -2.53
CA ASP A 71 -10.82 9.18 -3.92
C ASP A 71 -10.05 7.85 -3.94
N ILE A 72 -10.38 6.98 -4.89
CA ILE A 72 -9.58 5.76 -5.15
C ILE A 72 -8.36 6.17 -5.97
N VAL A 73 -7.18 5.95 -5.43
CA VAL A 73 -5.89 6.32 -6.05
C VAL A 73 -5.02 5.13 -6.41
N GLY A 74 -5.41 3.91 -6.01
CA GLY A 74 -4.71 2.65 -6.30
C GLY A 74 -5.62 1.45 -6.14
#